data_AF-A0A9P3PEV6-F1
#
_entry.id   AF-A0A9P3PEV6-F1
#
_cell.length_a   1.000
_cell.length_b   1.000
_cell.length_c   1.000
_cell.angle_alpha   90.00
_cell.angle_beta   90.00
_cell.angle_gamma   90.00
#
_symmetry.space_group_name_H-M   'P 1'
#
loop_
_entity.id
_entity.type
_entity.pdbx_description
1 polymer ?
#
loop_
_entity_poly.entity_id
_entity_poly.type
_entity_poly.pdbx_seq_one_letter_code
_entity_poly.pdbx_strand_id
1 'polypeptide(L)'
;MIGTSLIRPFCHSSHCVGRTLGTRHVVLRFNTTSAKNSVSQEGKRLSWPEYLAIRGSKRKWVTAVTIPCALLGLFGGAAYFGGLETDPTKPIMGIDPFFFYGICTVGCLGAGALIGPSIGSALWRFRHRNQLSLVDAMDREFYRRIAKNRVDASLQSPTHPVPDYYGEKVGSLHQYRQWLRDQGKYRRKALFPEE
;
A
#
# COMPACT_ATOMS: atom_id res chain seq x y z
N MET A 1 57.14 -42.90 14.21
CA MET A 1 57.49 -43.31 15.59
C MET A 1 58.63 -42.44 16.07
N ILE A 2 58.39 -41.70 17.17
CA ILE A 2 59.36 -41.12 18.14
C ILE A 2 60.34 -40.06 17.55
N GLY A 3 60.54 -38.86 18.09
CA GLY A 3 60.33 -38.32 19.44
C GLY A 3 60.31 -36.79 19.42
N THR A 4 59.59 -36.16 20.33
CA THR A 4 60.00 -35.70 21.67
C THR A 4 60.34 -34.20 21.69
N SER A 5 59.29 -33.46 22.06
CA SER A 5 59.23 -32.22 22.85
C SER A 5 60.54 -31.73 23.47
N LEU A 6 60.85 -30.44 23.24
CA LEU A 6 61.51 -29.60 24.24
C LEU A 6 60.79 -28.25 24.36
N ILE A 7 60.38 -28.04 25.60
CA ILE A 7 59.61 -26.92 26.14
C ILE A 7 60.52 -25.69 26.26
N ARG A 8 60.01 -24.50 25.89
CA ARG A 8 60.59 -23.21 26.28
C ARG A 8 59.61 -22.49 27.23
N PRO A 9 60.10 -21.91 28.34
CA PRO A 9 59.25 -21.34 29.38
C PRO A 9 58.68 -19.98 28.98
N PHE A 10 57.40 -19.80 29.31
CA PHE A 10 56.66 -18.55 29.29
C PHE A 10 57.24 -17.57 30.31
N CYS A 11 57.62 -16.37 29.87
CA CYS A 11 57.94 -15.26 30.74
C CYS A 11 56.72 -14.35 30.88
N HIS A 12 56.32 -14.09 32.12
CA HIS A 12 55.29 -13.14 32.52
C HIS A 12 55.67 -11.71 32.10
N SER A 13 54.71 -10.95 31.58
CA SER A 13 54.70 -9.49 31.72
C SER A 13 53.26 -8.99 31.79
N SER A 14 52.91 -8.52 32.97
CA SER A 14 51.64 -7.89 33.29
C SER A 14 51.74 -6.40 32.99
N HIS A 15 50.93 -5.91 32.06
CA HIS A 15 50.64 -4.47 31.96
C HIS A 15 49.14 -4.24 31.85
N CYS A 16 48.57 -3.85 32.99
CA CYS A 16 47.23 -3.35 33.15
C CYS A 16 47.21 -1.87 32.73
N VAL A 17 46.41 -1.50 31.74
CA VAL A 17 45.97 -0.11 31.56
C VAL A 17 44.49 -0.13 31.19
N GLY A 18 43.68 0.31 32.14
CA GLY A 18 42.23 0.39 32.01
C GLY A 18 41.81 1.37 30.92
N ARG A 19 40.86 0.94 30.07
CA ARG A 19 40.08 1.85 29.24
C ARG A 19 38.75 2.12 29.93
N THR A 20 38.54 3.40 30.19
CA THR A 20 37.37 4.05 30.73
C THR A 20 36.09 3.67 29.98
N LEU A 21 35.08 3.27 30.76
CA LEU A 21 33.70 3.10 30.30
C LEU A 21 33.15 4.48 29.91
N GLY A 22 33.02 4.72 28.61
CA GLY A 22 32.33 5.90 28.07
C GLY A 22 30.83 5.77 28.32
N THR A 23 30.32 6.59 29.25
CA THR A 23 28.89 6.76 29.54
C THR A 23 28.16 7.19 28.26
N ARG A 24 27.42 6.26 27.64
CA ARG A 24 26.53 6.57 26.52
C ARG A 24 25.34 7.37 27.05
N HIS A 25 25.39 8.70 26.92
CA HIS A 25 24.20 9.53 27.02
C HIS A 25 23.27 9.22 25.84
N VAL A 26 22.21 8.47 26.12
CA VAL A 26 21.09 8.27 25.20
C VAL A 26 20.33 9.60 25.13
N VAL A 27 20.63 10.43 24.14
CA VAL A 27 19.83 11.62 23.85
C VAL A 27 18.55 11.15 23.17
N LEU A 28 17.49 10.94 23.96
CA LEU A 28 16.12 10.80 23.44
C LEU A 28 15.69 12.15 22.86
N ARG A 29 15.92 12.37 21.56
CA ARG A 29 15.32 13.49 20.82
C ARG A 29 13.85 13.17 20.55
N PHE A 30 12.96 13.64 21.43
CA PHE A 30 11.55 13.79 21.10
C PHE A 30 11.38 14.98 20.16
N ASN A 31 11.40 14.73 18.85
CA ASN A 31 10.95 15.70 17.85
C ASN A 31 9.42 15.66 17.76
N THR A 32 8.75 16.29 18.71
CA THR A 32 7.30 16.58 18.62
C THR A 32 7.13 17.98 18.02
N THR A 33 7.42 18.13 16.73
CA THR A 33 6.90 19.28 15.99
C THR A 33 5.47 18.95 15.58
N SER A 34 4.53 19.24 16.48
CA SER A 34 3.13 19.45 16.12
C SER A 34 3.09 20.67 15.20
N ALA A 35 3.25 20.41 13.89
CA ALA A 35 3.11 21.43 12.87
C ALA A 35 1.63 21.84 12.84
N LYS A 36 1.33 22.94 13.52
CA LYS A 36 0.13 23.75 13.32
C LYS A 36 -0.13 23.84 11.82
N ASN A 37 -1.27 23.29 11.38
CA ASN A 37 -1.83 23.55 10.06
C ASN A 37 -1.89 25.08 9.90
N SER A 38 -1.03 25.63 9.04
CA SER A 38 -1.13 27.02 8.61
C SER A 38 -2.39 27.15 7.77
N VAL A 39 -3.46 27.59 8.44
CA VAL A 39 -4.60 28.24 7.82
C VAL A 39 -4.06 29.48 7.09
N SER A 40 -3.96 29.37 5.77
CA SER A 40 -3.78 30.51 4.88
C SER A 40 -4.94 30.47 3.89
N GLN A 41 -6.00 31.18 4.27
CA GLN A 41 -7.13 31.52 3.42
C GLN A 41 -6.63 32.47 2.32
N GLU A 42 -6.26 31.92 1.18
CA GLU A 42 -6.23 32.63 -0.10
C GLU A 42 -6.89 31.74 -1.15
N GLY A 43 -8.21 31.90 -1.26
CA GLY A 43 -9.05 31.46 -2.38
C GLY A 43 -8.81 30.04 -2.90
N LYS A 44 -9.17 29.02 -2.12
CA LYS A 44 -9.39 27.65 -2.61
C LYS A 44 -8.14 26.95 -3.21
N ARG A 45 -6.93 27.13 -2.69
CA ARG A 45 -5.77 26.30 -3.09
C ARG A 45 -5.56 25.14 -2.12
N LEU A 46 -5.52 23.91 -2.64
CA LEU A 46 -5.31 22.68 -1.87
C LEU A 46 -3.82 22.49 -1.60
N SER A 47 -3.42 22.28 -0.34
CA SER A 47 -2.01 22.02 -0.01
C SER A 47 -1.57 20.63 -0.51
N TRP A 48 -0.28 20.46 -0.83
CA TRP A 48 0.27 19.15 -1.23
C TRP A 48 0.00 17.99 -0.25
N PRO A 49 0.19 18.12 1.08
CA PRO A 49 -0.09 17.02 2.00
C PRO A 49 -1.59 16.69 2.05
N GLU A 50 -2.46 17.69 1.97
CA GLU A 50 -3.92 17.50 1.95
C GLU A 50 -4.38 16.83 0.65
N TYR A 51 -3.88 17.28 -0.49
CA TYR A 51 -4.09 16.65 -1.80
C TYR A 51 -3.70 15.18 -1.80
N LEU A 52 -2.48 14.85 -1.33
CA LEU A 52 -2.00 13.48 -1.31
C LEU A 52 -2.83 12.60 -0.37
N ALA A 53 -3.29 13.15 0.76
CA ALA A 53 -4.20 12.44 1.67
C ALA A 53 -5.55 12.15 1.01
N ILE A 54 -6.14 13.12 0.29
CA ILE A 54 -7.39 12.95 -0.46
C ILE A 54 -7.21 11.89 -1.56
N ARG A 55 -6.14 11.98 -2.35
CA ARG A 55 -5.82 11.00 -3.41
C ARG A 55 -5.66 9.58 -2.85
N GLY A 56 -4.90 9.44 -1.75
CA GLY A 56 -4.69 8.17 -1.06
C GLY A 56 -5.95 7.59 -0.42
N SER A 57 -6.90 8.44 -0.04
CA SER A 57 -8.18 8.01 0.55
C SER A 57 -9.07 7.28 -0.46
N LYS A 58 -9.00 7.60 -1.76
CA LYS A 58 -9.91 7.07 -2.79
C LYS A 58 -9.98 5.54 -2.79
N ARG A 59 -8.83 4.86 -2.73
CA ARG A 59 -8.78 3.38 -2.69
C ARG A 59 -9.42 2.83 -1.42
N LYS A 60 -9.16 3.49 -0.28
CA LYS A 60 -9.73 3.07 1.01
C LYS A 60 -11.26 3.16 0.98
N TRP A 61 -11.81 4.22 0.39
CA TRP A 61 -13.26 4.37 0.19
C TRP A 61 -13.83 3.28 -0.72
N VAL A 62 -13.16 3.00 -1.84
CA VAL A 62 -13.58 1.92 -2.76
C VAL A 62 -13.60 0.58 -2.04
N THR A 63 -12.52 0.20 -1.34
CA THR A 63 -12.47 -1.06 -0.58
C THR A 63 -13.49 -1.08 0.55
N ALA A 64 -13.65 0.03 1.29
CA ALA A 64 -14.57 0.14 2.41
C ALA A 64 -16.04 0.00 1.99
N VAL A 65 -16.40 0.35 0.76
CA VAL A 65 -17.76 0.17 0.22
C VAL A 65 -17.92 -1.19 -0.46
N THR A 66 -16.87 -1.72 -1.11
CA THR A 66 -16.95 -2.99 -1.84
C THR A 66 -17.17 -4.17 -0.91
N ILE A 67 -16.47 -4.24 0.23
CA ILE A 67 -16.62 -5.32 1.21
C ILE A 67 -18.06 -5.43 1.73
N PRO A 68 -18.68 -4.37 2.31
CA PRO A 68 -20.05 -4.45 2.78
C PRO A 68 -21.04 -4.65 1.63
N CYS A 69 -20.80 -4.11 0.43
CA CYS A 69 -21.67 -4.36 -0.72
C CYS A 69 -21.69 -5.84 -1.12
N ALA A 70 -20.53 -6.50 -1.13
CA ALA A 70 -20.42 -7.94 -1.36
C ALA A 70 -21.15 -8.73 -0.26
N LEU A 71 -20.93 -8.38 1.01
CA LEU A 71 -21.61 -9.02 2.13
C LEU A 71 -23.12 -8.82 2.07
N LEU A 72 -23.61 -7.62 1.74
CA LEU A 72 -25.03 -7.35 1.53
C LEU A 72 -25.61 -8.19 0.39
N GLY A 73 -24.86 -8.38 -0.70
CA GLY A 73 -25.24 -9.29 -1.78
C GLY A 73 -25.34 -10.75 -1.31
N LEU A 74 -24.37 -11.21 -0.52
CA LEU A 74 -24.38 -12.55 0.08
C LEU A 74 -25.58 -12.73 1.02
N PHE A 75 -25.73 -11.84 2.00
CA PHE A 75 -26.80 -11.92 3.00
C PHE A 75 -28.17 -11.76 2.36
N GLY A 76 -28.30 -10.86 1.37
CA GLY A 76 -29.52 -10.68 0.60
C GLY A 76 -29.88 -11.92 -0.22
N GLY A 77 -28.89 -12.53 -0.89
CA GLY A 77 -29.07 -13.78 -1.61
C GLY A 77 -29.46 -14.93 -0.68
N ALA A 78 -28.74 -15.11 0.42
CA ALA A 78 -29.02 -16.15 1.40
C ALA A 78 -30.41 -15.98 2.06
N ALA A 79 -30.80 -14.76 2.40
CA ALA A 79 -32.12 -14.48 2.96
C ALA A 79 -33.23 -14.73 1.93
N TYR A 80 -33.00 -14.35 0.66
CA TYR A 80 -33.96 -14.57 -0.41
C TYR A 80 -34.14 -16.06 -0.73
N PHE A 81 -33.05 -16.79 -1.00
CA PHE A 81 -33.12 -18.20 -1.37
C PHE A 81 -33.42 -19.12 -0.17
N GLY A 82 -33.00 -18.75 1.04
CA GLY A 82 -33.32 -19.50 2.26
C GLY A 82 -34.78 -19.40 2.69
N GLY A 83 -35.50 -18.36 2.23
CA GLY A 83 -36.93 -18.21 2.46
C GLY A 83 -37.81 -18.92 1.42
N LEU A 84 -37.23 -19.52 0.38
CA LEU A 84 -37.97 -20.29 -0.60
C LEU A 84 -38.18 -21.73 -0.08
N GLU A 85 -39.41 -22.22 -0.20
CA GLU A 85 -39.71 -23.62 0.10
C GLU A 85 -38.98 -24.53 -0.91
N THR A 86 -38.10 -25.40 -0.39
CA THR A 86 -37.25 -26.27 -1.21
C THR A 86 -37.74 -27.72 -1.12
N ASP A 87 -38.32 -28.22 -2.21
CA ASP A 87 -38.72 -29.62 -2.34
C ASP A 87 -37.57 -30.42 -2.97
N PRO A 88 -36.87 -31.30 -2.22
CA PRO A 88 -35.71 -32.04 -2.71
C PRO A 88 -36.07 -33.05 -3.81
N THR A 89 -37.36 -33.33 -4.02
CA THR A 89 -37.80 -34.28 -5.05
C THR A 89 -37.91 -33.67 -6.45
N LYS A 90 -37.85 -32.33 -6.56
CA LYS A 90 -37.99 -31.61 -7.83
C LYS A 90 -36.67 -30.92 -8.21
N PRO A 91 -35.85 -31.53 -9.09
CA PRO A 91 -34.61 -30.90 -9.54
C PRO A 91 -34.89 -29.65 -10.37
N ILE A 92 -34.10 -28.60 -10.16
CA ILE A 92 -34.16 -27.34 -10.91
C ILE A 92 -33.08 -27.40 -11.99
N MET A 93 -33.50 -27.43 -13.26
CA MET A 93 -32.58 -27.59 -14.40
C MET A 93 -31.65 -28.82 -14.31
N GLY A 94 -32.15 -29.91 -13.70
CA GLY A 94 -31.38 -31.15 -13.52
C GLY A 94 -30.35 -31.11 -12.40
N ILE A 95 -30.30 -30.02 -11.62
CA ILE A 95 -29.43 -29.84 -10.46
C ILE A 95 -30.29 -29.87 -9.19
N ASP A 96 -29.74 -30.41 -8.10
CA ASP A 96 -30.38 -30.38 -6.78
C ASP A 96 -30.64 -28.91 -6.35
N PRO A 97 -31.84 -28.59 -5.86
CA PRO A 97 -32.19 -27.26 -5.37
C PRO A 97 -31.15 -26.64 -4.42
N PHE A 98 -30.53 -27.42 -3.53
CA PHE A 98 -29.51 -26.89 -2.60
C PHE A 98 -28.28 -26.36 -3.32
N PHE A 99 -27.77 -27.09 -4.31
CA PHE A 99 -26.63 -26.65 -5.10
C PHE A 99 -26.99 -25.45 -5.98
N PHE A 100 -28.17 -25.46 -6.60
CA PHE A 100 -28.63 -24.35 -7.43
C PHE A 100 -28.71 -23.04 -6.63
N TYR A 101 -29.38 -23.05 -5.48
CA TYR A 101 -29.49 -21.87 -4.62
C TYR A 101 -28.15 -21.48 -3.97
N GLY A 102 -27.29 -22.45 -3.66
CA GLY A 102 -25.93 -22.17 -3.20
C GLY A 102 -25.12 -21.40 -4.25
N ILE A 103 -25.16 -21.85 -5.50
CA ILE A 103 -24.51 -21.16 -6.63
C ILE A 103 -25.11 -19.77 -6.83
N CYS A 104 -26.44 -19.64 -6.81
CA CYS A 104 -27.09 -18.34 -6.93
C CYS A 104 -26.69 -17.38 -5.80
N THR A 105 -26.60 -17.87 -4.56
CA THR A 105 -26.17 -17.07 -3.40
C THR A 105 -24.72 -16.58 -3.56
N VAL A 106 -23.81 -17.45 -4.01
CA VAL A 106 -22.44 -17.07 -4.35
C VAL A 106 -22.41 -16.09 -5.54
N GLY A 107 -23.33 -16.25 -6.49
CA GLY A 107 -23.56 -15.31 -7.59
C GLY A 107 -23.95 -13.91 -7.07
N CYS A 108 -24.83 -13.83 -6.08
CA CYS A 108 -25.22 -12.56 -5.44
C CYS A 108 -24.03 -11.89 -4.71
N LEU A 109 -23.18 -12.67 -4.03
CA LEU A 109 -21.92 -12.17 -3.46
C LEU A 109 -21.01 -11.56 -4.55
N GLY A 110 -20.82 -12.29 -5.65
CA GLY A 110 -20.01 -11.83 -6.79
C GLY A 110 -20.58 -10.56 -7.43
N ALA A 111 -21.90 -10.49 -7.61
CA ALA A 111 -22.58 -9.31 -8.13
C ALA A 111 -22.38 -8.08 -7.22
N GLY A 112 -22.52 -8.26 -5.90
CA GLY A 112 -22.23 -7.20 -4.93
C GLY A 112 -20.78 -6.72 -4.99
N ALA A 113 -19.82 -7.66 -5.15
CA ALA A 113 -18.41 -7.32 -5.30
C ALA A 113 -18.09 -6.57 -6.61
N LEU A 114 -18.82 -6.84 -7.70
CA LEU A 114 -18.67 -6.14 -8.98
C LEU A 114 -19.26 -4.72 -8.95
N ILE A 115 -20.41 -4.54 -8.29
CA ILE A 115 -21.08 -3.24 -8.20
C ILE A 115 -20.41 -2.33 -7.15
N GLY A 116 -19.83 -2.93 -6.10
CA GLY A 116 -19.20 -2.24 -4.98
C GLY A 116 -18.22 -1.12 -5.37
N PRO A 117 -17.22 -1.35 -6.26
CA PRO A 117 -16.26 -0.33 -6.64
C PRO A 117 -16.87 0.88 -7.34
N SER A 118 -17.89 0.65 -8.16
CA SER A 118 -18.64 1.72 -8.84
C SER A 118 -19.33 2.63 -7.83
N ILE A 119 -20.05 2.04 -6.86
CA ILE A 119 -20.70 2.79 -5.77
C ILE A 119 -19.65 3.50 -4.89
N GLY A 120 -18.56 2.82 -4.53
CA GLY A 120 -17.49 3.39 -3.72
C GLY A 120 -16.82 4.60 -4.38
N SER A 121 -16.62 4.54 -5.70
CA SER A 121 -16.06 5.65 -6.47
C SER A 121 -17.04 6.83 -6.55
N ALA A 122 -18.34 6.57 -6.70
CA ALA A 122 -19.38 7.58 -6.74
C ALA A 122 -19.51 8.28 -5.37
N LEU A 123 -19.50 7.51 -4.27
CA LEU A 123 -19.59 8.04 -2.91
C LEU A 123 -18.39 8.94 -2.58
N TRP A 124 -17.17 8.53 -2.98
CA TRP A 124 -15.98 9.36 -2.80
C TRP A 124 -16.07 10.69 -3.57
N ARG A 125 -16.52 10.64 -4.84
CA ARG A 125 -16.73 11.85 -5.68
C ARG A 125 -17.78 12.77 -5.07
N PHE A 126 -18.88 12.20 -4.57
CA PHE A 126 -19.93 12.95 -3.91
C PHE A 126 -19.42 13.66 -2.65
N ARG A 127 -18.65 12.95 -1.79
CA ARG A 127 -18.08 13.50 -0.56
C ARG A 127 -17.07 14.63 -0.81
N HIS A 128 -16.29 14.53 -1.89
CA HIS A 128 -15.25 15.52 -2.25
C HIS A 128 -15.69 16.47 -3.37
N ARG A 129 -16.98 16.53 -3.71
CA ARG A 129 -17.51 17.28 -4.88
C ARG A 129 -17.08 18.76 -4.91
N ASN A 130 -16.96 19.39 -3.75
CA ASN A 130 -16.63 20.82 -3.63
C ASN A 130 -15.15 21.12 -3.94
N GLN A 131 -14.28 20.11 -3.75
CA GLN A 131 -12.82 20.21 -3.92
C GLN A 131 -12.33 19.51 -5.19
N LEU A 132 -13.23 18.83 -5.93
CA LEU A 132 -12.86 17.98 -7.05
C LEU A 132 -12.10 18.74 -8.15
N SER A 133 -12.52 19.95 -8.49
CA SER A 133 -11.82 20.77 -9.48
C SER A 133 -10.39 21.15 -9.08
N LEU A 134 -10.14 21.30 -7.78
CA LEU A 134 -8.80 21.59 -7.25
C LEU A 134 -7.94 20.33 -7.22
N VAL A 135 -8.53 19.21 -6.83
CA VAL A 135 -7.89 17.89 -6.87
C VAL A 135 -7.47 17.57 -8.31
N ASP A 136 -8.35 17.78 -9.29
CA ASP A 136 -8.05 17.55 -10.71
C ASP A 136 -6.91 18.46 -11.22
N ALA A 137 -6.85 19.72 -10.76
CA ALA A 137 -5.75 20.62 -11.09
C ALA A 137 -4.41 20.14 -10.52
N MET A 138 -4.41 19.70 -9.26
CA MET A 138 -3.24 19.15 -8.58
C MET A 138 -2.82 17.78 -9.14
N ASP A 139 -3.77 16.95 -9.56
CA ASP A 139 -3.53 15.67 -10.24
C ASP A 139 -2.73 15.89 -11.52
N ARG A 140 -3.09 16.90 -12.32
CA ARG A 140 -2.31 17.26 -13.53
C ARG A 140 -0.88 17.66 -13.20
N GLU A 141 -0.68 18.49 -12.18
CA GLU A 141 0.67 18.87 -11.74
C GLU A 141 1.46 17.68 -11.20
N PHE A 142 0.81 16.81 -10.43
CA PHE A 142 1.39 15.60 -9.91
C PHE A 142 1.84 14.67 -11.05
N TYR A 143 1.00 14.42 -12.05
CA TYR A 143 1.36 13.59 -13.20
C TYR A 143 2.50 14.19 -14.01
N ARG A 144 2.58 15.53 -14.16
CA ARG A 144 3.75 16.19 -14.77
C ARG A 144 5.04 15.92 -13.98
N ARG A 145 4.98 15.97 -12.63
CA ARG A 145 6.13 15.66 -11.77
C ARG A 145 6.54 14.19 -11.82
N ILE A 146 5.57 13.27 -11.87
CA ILE A 146 5.83 11.83 -12.05
C ILE A 146 6.45 11.58 -13.41
N ALA A 147 5.88 12.13 -14.49
CA ALA A 147 6.39 11.95 -15.85
C ALA A 147 7.83 12.45 -16.02
N LYS A 148 8.22 13.53 -15.33
CA LYS A 148 9.60 14.04 -15.33
C LYS A 148 10.59 13.16 -14.57
N ASN A 149 10.14 12.48 -13.50
CA ASN A 149 11.03 11.77 -12.58
C ASN A 149 11.01 10.23 -12.74
N ARG A 150 10.01 9.69 -13.44
CA ARG A 150 9.90 8.24 -13.71
C ARG A 150 11.09 7.76 -14.54
N VAL A 151 11.47 6.50 -14.34
CA VAL A 151 12.44 5.82 -15.22
C VAL A 151 11.77 5.48 -16.55
N ASP A 152 12.55 5.46 -17.64
CA ASP A 152 12.07 5.02 -18.95
C ASP A 152 11.62 3.56 -18.92
N ALA A 153 10.48 3.29 -19.55
CA ALA A 153 9.89 1.95 -19.55
C ALA A 153 10.74 0.94 -20.34
N SER A 154 11.56 1.40 -21.29
CA SER A 154 12.47 0.57 -22.09
C SER A 154 13.61 -0.05 -21.26
N LEU A 155 13.93 0.51 -20.09
CA LEU A 155 14.97 -0.01 -19.20
C LEU A 155 14.47 -1.19 -18.35
N GLN A 156 13.25 -1.69 -18.58
CA GLN A 156 12.68 -2.81 -17.86
C GLN A 156 13.32 -4.13 -18.27
N SER A 157 13.86 -4.85 -17.27
CA SER A 157 14.27 -6.24 -17.42
C SER A 157 13.21 -7.19 -16.83
N PRO A 158 12.96 -8.37 -17.43
CA PRO A 158 12.03 -9.37 -16.89
C PRO A 158 12.33 -9.79 -15.45
N THR A 159 13.62 -9.77 -15.04
CA THR A 159 14.06 -10.13 -13.69
C THR A 159 13.92 -9.00 -12.68
N HIS A 160 13.79 -7.75 -13.15
CA HIS A 160 13.75 -6.56 -12.32
C HIS A 160 12.63 -5.61 -12.78
N PRO A 161 11.38 -5.85 -12.35
CA PRO A 161 10.27 -4.97 -12.73
C PRO A 161 10.47 -3.55 -12.17
N VAL A 162 10.04 -2.54 -12.93
CA VAL A 162 10.14 -1.14 -12.50
C VAL A 162 9.29 -0.89 -11.26
N PRO A 163 9.81 -0.17 -10.26
CA PRO A 163 9.00 0.29 -9.14
C PRO A 163 7.91 1.24 -9.64
N ASP A 164 6.65 1.00 -9.22
CA ASP A 164 5.44 1.82 -9.47
C ASP A 164 5.60 2.93 -10.52
N TYR A 165 5.45 2.59 -11.81
CA TYR A 165 5.73 3.49 -12.93
C TYR A 165 4.85 4.76 -12.94
N TYR A 166 3.62 4.68 -12.41
CA TYR A 166 2.65 5.77 -12.44
C TYR A 166 2.53 6.53 -11.11
N GLY A 167 3.28 6.13 -10.07
CA GLY A 167 3.14 6.69 -8.73
C GLY A 167 1.73 6.45 -8.16
N GLU A 168 1.16 5.29 -8.47
CA GLU A 168 -0.17 4.85 -8.05
C GLU A 168 -0.28 4.76 -6.52
N LYS A 169 0.79 4.30 -5.86
CA LYS A 169 0.87 4.07 -4.41
C LYS A 169 1.22 5.34 -3.62
N VAL A 170 1.45 6.48 -4.29
CA VAL A 170 1.84 7.73 -3.64
C VAL A 170 0.61 8.46 -3.09
N GLY A 171 0.40 8.33 -1.78
CA GLY A 171 -0.65 9.01 -0.99
C GLY A 171 -0.12 9.87 0.16
N SER A 172 1.20 10.03 0.30
CA SER A 172 1.80 10.95 1.28
C SER A 172 3.13 11.52 0.79
N LEU A 173 3.58 12.63 1.40
CA LEU A 173 4.87 13.23 1.07
C LEU A 173 6.05 12.28 1.32
N HIS A 174 5.96 11.46 2.37
CA HIS A 174 6.96 10.44 2.67
C HIS A 174 7.02 9.39 1.55
N GLN A 175 5.87 8.89 1.11
CA GLN A 175 5.79 7.93 -0.01
C GLN A 175 6.29 8.54 -1.31
N TYR A 176 6.06 9.83 -1.55
CA TYR A 176 6.60 10.51 -2.73
C TYR A 176 8.14 10.57 -2.72
N ARG A 177 8.74 10.93 -1.57
CA ARG A 177 10.22 10.93 -1.43
C ARG A 177 10.80 9.52 -1.54
N GLN A 178 10.10 8.53 -0.98
CA GLN A 178 10.47 7.13 -1.12
C GLN A 178 10.46 6.70 -2.59
N TRP A 179 9.38 7.01 -3.30
CA TRP A 179 9.23 6.74 -4.72
C TRP A 179 10.37 7.37 -5.54
N LEU A 180 10.76 8.63 -5.29
CA LEU A 180 11.90 9.27 -5.97
C LEU A 180 13.22 8.53 -5.72
N ARG A 181 13.46 8.05 -4.48
CA ARG A 181 14.65 7.25 -4.16
C ARG A 181 14.63 5.91 -4.88
N ASP A 182 13.48 5.28 -5.00
CA ASP A 182 13.33 3.99 -5.66
C ASP A 182 13.52 4.10 -7.18
N GLN A 183 12.98 5.16 -7.82
CA GLN A 183 13.29 5.48 -9.23
C GLN A 183 14.78 5.72 -9.44
N GLY A 184 15.42 6.49 -8.55
CA GLY A 184 16.86 6.77 -8.63
C GLY A 184 17.72 5.51 -8.44
N LYS A 185 17.36 4.62 -7.51
CA LYS A 185 18.03 3.31 -7.34
C LYS A 185 17.88 2.45 -8.58
N TYR A 186 16.68 2.40 -9.14
CA TYR A 186 16.42 1.61 -10.34
C TYR A 186 17.23 2.12 -11.54
N ARG A 187 17.27 3.43 -11.76
CA ARG A 187 18.10 4.04 -12.82
C ARG A 187 19.58 3.68 -12.71
N ARG A 188 20.14 3.69 -11.48
CA ARG A 188 21.55 3.31 -11.27
C ARG A 188 21.80 1.84 -11.59
N LYS A 189 20.90 0.95 -11.16
CA LYS A 189 20.99 -0.49 -11.46
C LYS A 189 20.84 -0.79 -12.95
N ALA A 190 19.99 -0.03 -13.65
CA ALA A 190 19.80 -0.19 -15.09
C ALA A 190 21.02 0.30 -15.89
N LEU A 191 21.74 1.31 -15.39
CA LEU A 191 22.92 1.87 -16.08
C LEU A 191 24.21 1.08 -15.79
N PHE A 192 24.38 0.59 -14.56
CA PHE A 192 25.53 -0.20 -14.13
C PHE A 192 25.05 -1.59 -13.70
N PRO A 193 24.79 -2.50 -14.65
CA PRO A 193 24.64 -3.91 -14.31
C PRO A 193 25.99 -4.39 -13.77
N GLU A 194 26.06 -4.66 -12.46
CA GLU A 194 27.19 -5.37 -11.87
C GLU A 194 27.18 -6.79 -12.44
N GLU A 195 28.19 -7.13 -13.24
CA GLU A 195 28.37 -8.45 -13.86
C GLU A 195 29.00 -9.46 -12.89
#